data_AF-A0A318SLJ5-F1
#
_entry.id   AF-A0A318SLJ5-F1
#
_cell.length_a   1.000
_cell.length_b   1.000
_cell.length_c   1.000
_cell.angle_alpha   90.00
_cell.angle_beta   90.00
_cell.angle_gamma   90.00
#
_symmetry.space_group_name_H-M   'P 1'
#
loop_
_entity.id
_entity.type
_entity.pdbx_description
1 polymer ?
#
loop_
_entity_poly.entity_id
_entity_poly.type
_entity_poly.pdbx_seq_one_letter_code
_entity_poly.pdbx_strand_id
1 'polypeptide(L)'
;MIDAAAPAPVERAALCDALDALEPQALVERLQAEVQRSGGTWQTDTSDLPALRIIALHGITISDMSYVAAALRWRFAARAVAGGYAAPAAATEPQRRALQRAWALSVLHHLTPATETVRKGAQALLDRMIHPGLQTVVPPAAVPGQTLAQAAAALSAAAAEVEEAA
;
A
#
# COMPACT_ATOMS: atom_id res chain seq x y z
N MET A 1 -20.23 -17.09 19.70
CA MET A 1 -19.94 -16.36 18.46
C MET A 1 -18.92 -15.29 18.84
N ILE A 2 -17.63 -15.58 18.67
CA ILE A 2 -16.55 -14.68 19.09
C ILE A 2 -16.36 -13.70 17.95
N ASP A 3 -16.75 -12.45 18.19
CA ASP A 3 -16.40 -11.34 17.32
C ASP A 3 -14.90 -11.12 17.48
N ALA A 4 -14.11 -11.67 16.55
CA ALA A 4 -12.66 -11.48 16.57
C ALA A 4 -12.40 -9.99 16.28
N ALA A 5 -12.15 -9.24 17.35
CA ALA A 5 -11.81 -7.82 17.27
C ALA A 5 -10.77 -7.61 16.17
N ALA A 6 -11.00 -6.62 15.31
CA ALA A 6 -10.06 -6.30 14.24
C ALA A 6 -8.65 -6.11 14.85
N PRO A 7 -7.60 -6.72 14.26
CA PRO A 7 -6.26 -6.66 14.81
C PRO A 7 -5.80 -5.21 14.99
N ALA A 8 -5.03 -4.96 16.04
CA ALA A 8 -4.49 -3.63 16.29
C ALA A 8 -3.64 -3.18 15.08
N PRO A 9 -3.54 -1.85 14.79
CA PRO A 9 -2.80 -1.36 13.61
C PRO A 9 -1.37 -1.91 13.48
N VAL A 10 -0.68 -2.10 14.61
CA VAL A 10 0.67 -2.67 14.68
C VAL A 10 0.71 -4.14 14.28
N GLU A 11 -0.25 -4.94 14.73
CA GLU A 11 -0.37 -6.37 14.40
C GLU A 11 -0.68 -6.56 12.91
N ARG A 12 -1.48 -5.66 12.33
CA ARG A 12 -1.80 -5.65 10.90
C ARG A 12 -0.58 -5.28 10.04
N ALA A 13 0.23 -4.32 10.47
CA ALA A 13 1.48 -3.98 9.78
C ALA A 13 2.47 -5.15 9.80
N ALA A 14 2.67 -5.78 10.97
CA ALA A 14 3.53 -6.95 11.10
C ALA A 14 3.05 -8.15 10.25
N LEU A 15 1.73 -8.39 10.19
CA LEU A 15 1.17 -9.39 9.30
C LEU A 15 1.50 -9.07 7.83
N CYS A 16 1.29 -7.83 7.39
CA CYS A 16 1.59 -7.45 6.01
C CYS A 16 3.09 -7.62 5.69
N ASP A 17 3.98 -7.28 6.61
CA ASP A 17 5.43 -7.43 6.41
C ASP A 17 5.81 -8.91 6.24
N ALA A 18 5.18 -9.80 7.01
CA ALA A 18 5.36 -11.25 6.86
C ALA A 18 4.82 -11.74 5.50
N LEU A 19 3.68 -11.25 5.04
CA LEU A 19 3.09 -11.64 3.75
C LEU A 19 3.85 -11.11 2.53
N ASP A 20 4.54 -9.98 2.67
CA ASP A 20 5.36 -9.38 1.62
C ASP A 20 6.64 -10.18 1.34
N ALA A 21 7.11 -10.96 2.32
CA ALA A 21 8.26 -11.84 2.17
C ALA A 21 7.93 -13.18 1.50
N LEU A 22 6.65 -13.45 1.21
CA LEU A 22 6.20 -14.73 0.68
C LEU A 22 6.07 -14.72 -0.83
N GLU A 23 6.52 -15.82 -1.43
CA GLU A 23 6.20 -16.20 -2.80
C GLU A 23 4.70 -16.48 -2.97
N PRO A 24 4.15 -16.38 -4.20
CA PRO A 24 2.70 -16.42 -4.42
C PRO A 24 1.99 -17.65 -3.86
N GLN A 25 2.60 -18.83 -3.94
CA GLN A 25 1.97 -20.06 -3.43
C GLN A 25 2.01 -20.12 -1.89
N ALA A 26 3.15 -19.76 -1.29
CA ALA A 26 3.29 -19.69 0.17
C ALA A 26 2.36 -18.62 0.77
N LEU A 27 2.10 -17.54 0.03
CA LEU A 27 1.12 -16.52 0.40
C LEU A 27 -0.30 -17.09 0.51
N VAL A 28 -0.71 -17.92 -0.46
CA VAL A 28 -2.02 -18.60 -0.45
C VAL A 28 -2.16 -19.49 0.78
N GLU A 29 -1.17 -20.34 1.03
CA GLU A 29 -1.16 -21.26 2.18
C GLU A 29 -1.18 -20.49 3.51
N ARG A 30 -0.39 -19.42 3.62
CA ARG A 30 -0.35 -18.58 4.82
C ARG A 30 -1.70 -17.89 5.07
N LEU A 31 -2.32 -17.34 4.03
CA LEU A 31 -3.64 -16.71 4.16
C LEU A 31 -4.74 -17.71 4.51
N GLN A 32 -4.69 -18.92 3.95
CA GLN A 32 -5.62 -19.99 4.29
C GLN A 32 -5.51 -20.39 5.76
N ALA A 33 -4.28 -20.58 6.26
CA ALA A 33 -4.03 -20.86 7.67
C ALA A 33 -4.52 -19.72 8.58
N GLU A 34 -4.30 -18.47 8.15
CA GLU A 34 -4.75 -17.29 8.88
C GLU A 34 -6.29 -17.18 8.92
N VAL A 35 -6.97 -17.50 7.82
CA VAL A 35 -8.43 -17.62 7.77
C VAL A 35 -8.94 -18.66 8.75
N GLN A 36 -8.33 -19.85 8.80
CA GLN A 36 -8.71 -20.91 9.73
C GLN A 36 -8.50 -20.50 11.20
N ARG A 37 -7.42 -19.76 11.49
CA ARG A 37 -7.07 -19.30 12.83
C ARG A 37 -7.97 -18.18 13.34
N SER A 38 -8.28 -17.21 12.48
CA SER A 38 -8.92 -15.94 12.85
C SER A 38 -10.42 -15.88 12.52
N GLY A 39 -10.99 -16.94 11.93
CA GLY A 39 -12.42 -17.05 11.63
C GLY A 39 -12.87 -16.32 10.36
N GLY A 40 -12.03 -16.32 9.32
CA GLY A 40 -12.37 -15.76 8.01
C GLY A 40 -13.17 -16.72 7.11
N THR A 41 -13.34 -16.35 5.84
CA THR A 41 -13.95 -17.20 4.81
C THR A 41 -12.96 -17.47 3.69
N TRP A 42 -12.85 -18.75 3.30
CA TRP A 42 -12.04 -19.23 2.19
C TRP A 42 -12.91 -20.15 1.34
N GLN A 43 -13.41 -19.66 0.20
CA GLN A 43 -14.40 -20.40 -0.58
C GLN A 43 -14.26 -20.23 -2.08
N THR A 44 -14.77 -21.22 -2.78
CA THR A 44 -15.01 -21.20 -4.22
C THR A 44 -16.48 -20.87 -4.44
N ASP A 45 -16.78 -19.88 -5.29
CA ASP A 45 -18.15 -19.64 -5.76
C ASP A 45 -18.68 -20.89 -6.48
N THR A 46 -19.93 -21.24 -6.18
CA THR A 46 -20.61 -22.43 -6.69
C THR A 46 -21.65 -22.09 -7.75
N SER A 47 -21.64 -20.87 -8.29
CA SER A 47 -22.47 -20.50 -9.43
C SER A 47 -22.07 -21.25 -10.71
N ASP A 48 -22.99 -21.37 -11.67
CA ASP A 48 -22.73 -21.95 -13.00
C ASP A 48 -21.84 -21.05 -13.91
N LEU A 49 -21.24 -20.01 -13.34
CA LEU A 49 -20.32 -19.08 -13.98
C LEU A 49 -18.87 -19.52 -13.76
N PRO A 50 -17.87 -18.85 -14.39
CA PRO A 50 -16.48 -19.09 -14.06
C PRO A 50 -16.24 -18.90 -12.56
N ALA A 51 -15.93 -20.01 -11.88
CA ALA A 51 -15.94 -20.06 -10.42
C ALA A 51 -14.92 -19.09 -9.81
N LEU A 52 -15.39 -18.11 -9.05
CA LEU A 52 -14.57 -17.17 -8.31
C LEU A 52 -13.96 -17.83 -7.07
N ARG A 53 -12.86 -17.27 -6.59
CA ARG A 53 -12.18 -17.63 -5.34
C ARG A 53 -12.26 -16.43 -4.42
N ILE A 54 -12.88 -16.61 -3.28
CA ILE A 54 -13.21 -15.55 -2.33
C ILE A 54 -12.40 -15.75 -1.07
N ILE A 55 -11.71 -14.69 -0.66
CA ILE A 55 -10.95 -14.59 0.59
C ILE A 55 -11.56 -13.43 1.38
N ALA A 56 -12.13 -13.74 2.54
CA ALA A 56 -12.62 -12.74 3.49
C ALA A 56 -11.88 -12.88 4.82
N LEU A 57 -11.10 -11.87 5.19
CA LEU A 57 -10.27 -11.90 6.40
C LEU A 57 -10.03 -10.47 6.91
N HIS A 58 -10.11 -10.27 8.23
CA HIS A 58 -9.87 -8.98 8.91
C HIS A 58 -10.65 -7.79 8.33
N GLY A 59 -11.88 -8.01 7.87
CA GLY A 59 -12.73 -6.98 7.26
C GLY A 59 -12.40 -6.66 5.79
N ILE A 60 -11.55 -7.45 5.15
CA ILE A 60 -11.20 -7.32 3.73
C ILE A 60 -11.72 -8.54 2.98
N THR A 61 -12.55 -8.29 1.97
CA THR A 61 -13.11 -9.33 1.09
C THR A 61 -12.62 -9.10 -0.33
N ILE A 62 -11.96 -10.11 -0.90
CA ILE A 62 -11.47 -10.11 -2.27
C ILE A 62 -11.96 -11.36 -2.99
N SER A 63 -12.35 -11.18 -4.25
CA SER A 63 -12.69 -12.27 -5.16
C SER A 63 -11.84 -12.19 -6.43
N ASP A 64 -11.35 -13.33 -6.91
CA ASP A 64 -10.64 -13.42 -8.19
C ASP A 64 -10.81 -14.81 -8.84
N MET A 65 -10.33 -15.00 -10.06
CA MET A 65 -10.44 -16.26 -10.80
C MET A 65 -9.51 -17.36 -10.28
N SER A 66 -8.52 -17.00 -9.44
CA SER A 66 -7.62 -17.94 -8.78
C SER A 66 -7.31 -17.49 -7.36
N TYR A 67 -7.00 -18.43 -6.46
CA TYR A 67 -6.58 -18.09 -5.11
C TYR A 67 -5.27 -17.30 -5.09
N VAL A 68 -4.36 -17.54 -6.05
CA VAL A 68 -3.12 -16.77 -6.17
C VAL A 68 -3.42 -15.30 -6.45
N ALA A 69 -4.25 -15.01 -7.46
CA ALA A 69 -4.61 -13.64 -7.80
C ALA A 69 -5.40 -12.96 -6.65
N ALA A 70 -6.36 -13.68 -6.05
CA ALA A 70 -7.11 -13.18 -4.90
C ALA A 70 -6.18 -12.87 -3.71
N ALA A 71 -5.22 -13.73 -3.42
CA ALA A 71 -4.25 -13.56 -2.35
C ALA A 71 -3.32 -12.35 -2.57
N LEU A 72 -2.82 -12.17 -3.80
CA LEU A 72 -1.99 -11.03 -4.17
C LEU A 72 -2.76 -9.70 -4.00
N ARG A 73 -4.01 -9.66 -4.46
CA ARG A 73 -4.88 -8.48 -4.30
C ARG A 73 -5.25 -8.24 -2.84
N TRP A 74 -5.50 -9.30 -2.08
CA TRP A 74 -5.75 -9.21 -0.64
C TRP A 74 -4.55 -8.62 0.09
N ARG A 75 -3.32 -9.06 -0.23
CA ARG A 75 -2.09 -8.49 0.34
C ARG A 75 -1.99 -6.99 0.08
N PHE A 76 -2.29 -6.54 -1.13
CA PHE A 76 -2.26 -5.10 -1.46
C PHE A 76 -3.36 -4.30 -0.75
N ALA A 77 -4.56 -4.85 -0.64
CA ALA A 77 -5.65 -4.24 0.12
C ALA A 77 -5.31 -4.14 1.61
N ALA A 78 -4.75 -5.20 2.20
CA ALA A 78 -4.31 -5.22 3.59
C ALA A 78 -3.22 -4.18 3.84
N ARG A 79 -2.24 -4.06 2.95
CA ARG A 79 -1.19 -3.04 3.03
C ARG A 79 -1.76 -1.63 2.91
N ALA A 80 -2.75 -1.40 2.05
CA ALA A 80 -3.44 -0.11 1.95
C ALA A 80 -4.17 0.24 3.25
N VAL A 81 -4.87 -0.72 3.86
CA VAL A 81 -5.53 -0.55 5.16
C VAL A 81 -4.51 -0.32 6.28
N ALA A 82 -3.31 -0.88 6.18
CA ALA A 82 -2.19 -0.64 7.10
C ALA A 82 -1.47 0.70 6.88
N GLY A 83 -1.89 1.53 5.93
CA GLY A 83 -1.29 2.84 5.65
C GLY A 83 -0.20 2.84 4.56
N GLY A 84 0.05 1.71 3.91
CA GLY A 84 1.02 1.60 2.82
C GLY A 84 2.45 1.35 3.30
N TYR A 85 3.42 1.66 2.43
CA TYR A 85 4.84 1.60 2.78
C TYR A 85 5.35 2.99 3.16
N ALA A 86 6.03 3.09 4.30
CA ALA A 86 6.62 4.35 4.76
C ALA A 86 7.77 4.81 3.85
N ALA A 87 8.64 3.89 3.44
CA ALA A 87 9.84 4.18 2.67
C ALA A 87 10.08 3.14 1.56
N PRO A 88 10.75 3.54 0.47
CA PRO A 88 11.21 2.58 -0.53
C PRO A 88 12.21 1.61 0.10
N ALA A 89 12.15 0.35 -0.34
CA ALA A 89 13.10 -0.68 0.02
C ALA A 89 14.50 -0.31 -0.46
N ALA A 90 15.51 -0.82 0.23
CA ALA A 90 16.90 -0.56 -0.11
C ALA A 90 17.20 -1.02 -1.55
N ALA A 91 18.16 -0.36 -2.21
CA ALA A 91 18.56 -0.74 -3.56
C ALA A 91 19.08 -2.19 -3.64
N THR A 92 19.59 -2.72 -2.54
CA THR A 92 20.06 -4.11 -2.37
C THR A 92 18.92 -5.13 -2.25
N GLU A 93 17.65 -4.70 -2.17
CA GLU A 93 16.47 -5.56 -2.04
C GLU A 93 15.56 -5.45 -3.29
N PRO A 94 16.01 -5.92 -4.47
CA PRO A 94 15.30 -5.69 -5.74
C PRO A 94 13.90 -6.29 -5.77
N GLN A 95 13.69 -7.44 -5.12
CA GLN A 95 12.40 -8.14 -5.05
C GLN A 95 11.38 -7.33 -4.24
N ARG A 96 11.78 -6.85 -3.05
CA ARG A 96 10.92 -6.00 -2.20
C ARG A 96 10.61 -4.67 -2.89
N ARG A 97 11.58 -4.10 -3.61
CA ARG A 97 11.37 -2.89 -4.42
C ARG A 97 10.36 -3.14 -5.55
N ALA A 98 10.45 -4.26 -6.26
CA ALA A 98 9.48 -4.62 -7.30
C ALA A 98 8.07 -4.78 -6.71
N LEU A 99 7.95 -5.40 -5.54
CA LEU A 99 6.68 -5.56 -4.82
C LEU A 99 6.06 -4.21 -4.43
N GLN A 100 6.85 -3.31 -3.85
CA GLN A 100 6.40 -1.96 -3.48
C GLN A 100 5.92 -1.16 -4.69
N ARG A 101 6.62 -1.28 -5.83
CA ARG A 101 6.20 -0.67 -7.09
C ARG A 101 4.87 -1.26 -7.57
N ALA A 102 4.73 -2.57 -7.55
CA ALA A 102 3.51 -3.25 -7.97
C ALA A 102 2.31 -2.86 -7.09
N TRP A 103 2.51 -2.76 -5.77
CA TRP A 103 1.50 -2.26 -4.84
C TRP A 103 1.10 -0.82 -5.18
N ALA A 104 2.06 0.08 -5.38
CA ALA A 104 1.75 1.49 -5.65
C ALA A 104 0.97 1.65 -6.96
N LEU A 105 1.39 0.96 -8.02
CA LEU A 105 0.65 0.94 -9.29
C LEU A 105 -0.75 0.33 -9.12
N SER A 106 -0.89 -0.73 -8.33
CA SER A 106 -2.19 -1.32 -8.03
C SER A 106 -3.10 -0.32 -7.30
N VAL A 107 -2.60 0.41 -6.31
CA VAL A 107 -3.35 1.45 -5.61
C VAL A 107 -3.83 2.55 -6.56
N LEU A 108 -2.96 3.00 -7.47
CA LEU A 108 -3.27 4.12 -8.36
C LEU A 108 -4.24 3.74 -9.49
N HIS A 109 -4.24 2.49 -9.94
CA HIS A 109 -4.96 2.09 -11.15
C HIS A 109 -6.06 1.04 -10.94
N HIS A 110 -5.99 0.24 -9.87
CA HIS A 110 -6.76 -1.01 -9.77
C HIS A 110 -7.43 -1.24 -8.41
N LEU A 111 -6.94 -0.65 -7.33
CA LEU A 111 -7.47 -0.85 -5.99
C LEU A 111 -8.55 0.19 -5.69
N THR A 112 -9.80 -0.26 -5.63
CA THR A 112 -10.97 0.57 -5.32
C THR A 112 -11.81 -0.07 -4.20
N PRO A 113 -12.25 0.71 -3.20
CA PRO A 113 -11.86 2.10 -2.93
C PRO A 113 -10.49 2.20 -2.24
N ALA A 114 -9.62 3.11 -2.71
CA ALA A 114 -8.44 3.56 -1.97
C ALA A 114 -8.68 4.99 -1.46
N THR A 115 -8.32 5.27 -0.21
CA THR A 115 -8.44 6.63 0.34
C THR A 115 -7.46 7.58 -0.34
N GLU A 116 -7.76 8.88 -0.32
CA GLU A 116 -6.87 9.89 -0.90
C GLU A 116 -5.48 9.89 -0.27
N THR A 117 -5.40 9.68 1.05
CA THR A 117 -4.13 9.53 1.77
C THR A 117 -3.30 8.36 1.23
N VAL A 118 -3.94 7.21 0.99
CA VAL A 118 -3.25 6.02 0.46
C VAL A 118 -2.79 6.25 -0.97
N ARG A 119 -3.60 6.90 -1.82
CA ARG A 119 -3.21 7.26 -3.20
C ARG A 119 -2.01 8.21 -3.22
N LYS A 120 -2.03 9.27 -2.41
CA LYS A 120 -0.89 10.19 -2.27
C LYS A 120 0.36 9.48 -1.76
N GLY A 121 0.22 8.57 -0.80
CA GLY A 121 1.33 7.75 -0.31
C GLY A 121 1.93 6.84 -1.39
N ALA A 122 1.08 6.20 -2.21
CA ALA A 122 1.52 5.38 -3.34
C ALA A 122 2.26 6.21 -4.41
N GLN A 123 1.74 7.39 -4.77
CA GLN A 123 2.41 8.30 -5.70
C GLN A 123 3.77 8.74 -5.15
N ALA A 124 3.81 9.22 -3.90
CA ALA A 124 5.05 9.64 -3.25
C ALA A 124 6.08 8.50 -3.13
N LEU A 125 5.63 7.25 -3.00
CA LEU A 125 6.52 6.09 -3.04
C LEU A 125 7.15 5.91 -4.42
N LEU A 126 6.35 5.95 -5.50
CA LEU A 126 6.86 5.85 -6.87
C LEU A 126 7.83 6.98 -7.20
N ASP A 127 7.50 8.21 -6.83
CA ASP A 127 8.34 9.38 -7.09
C ASP A 127 9.72 9.21 -6.45
N ARG A 128 9.79 8.76 -5.18
CA ARG A 128 11.05 8.47 -4.49
C ARG A 128 11.83 7.30 -5.10
N MET A 129 11.13 6.32 -5.69
CA MET A 129 11.77 5.19 -6.36
C MET A 129 12.38 5.57 -7.71
N ILE A 130 11.80 6.55 -8.41
CA ILE A 130 12.28 7.06 -9.70
C ILE A 130 13.36 8.14 -9.47
N HIS A 131 13.14 9.00 -8.47
CA HIS A 131 14.01 10.11 -8.11
C HIS A 131 14.45 9.97 -6.65
N PRO A 132 15.52 9.20 -6.36
CA PRO A 132 15.96 8.95 -4.99
C PRO A 132 16.44 10.20 -4.23
N GLY A 133 16.72 11.30 -4.94
CA GLY A 133 17.08 12.60 -4.36
C GLY A 133 15.90 13.56 -4.13
N LEU A 134 14.67 13.16 -4.45
CA LEU A 134 13.49 14.02 -4.32
C LEU A 134 13.13 14.16 -2.83
N GLN A 135 13.60 15.23 -2.20
CA GLN A 135 13.16 15.63 -0.88
C GLN A 135 11.78 16.29 -1.03
N THR A 136 10.74 15.72 -0.44
CA THR A 136 9.48 16.43 -0.28
C THR A 136 9.72 17.57 0.70
N VAL A 137 9.94 18.77 0.16
CA VAL A 137 9.94 19.99 0.95
C VAL A 137 8.58 20.08 1.62
N VAL A 138 8.55 20.05 2.94
CA VAL A 138 7.32 20.32 3.69
C VAL A 138 6.89 21.71 3.26
N PRO A 139 5.68 21.87 2.67
CA PRO A 139 5.24 23.20 2.28
C PRO A 139 5.33 24.11 3.50
N PRO A 140 5.95 25.30 3.38
CA PRO A 140 6.12 26.19 4.51
C PRO A 140 4.76 26.39 5.16
N ALA A 141 4.71 26.29 6.49
CA ALA A 141 3.48 26.50 7.24
C ALA A 141 2.85 27.81 6.75
N ALA A 142 1.57 27.75 6.36
CA ALA A 142 0.88 28.90 5.78
C ALA A 142 0.97 30.07 6.77
N VAL A 143 1.75 31.10 6.40
CA VAL A 143 1.85 32.31 7.20
C VAL A 143 0.51 33.03 7.07
N PRO A 144 -0.16 33.39 8.19
CA PRO A 144 -1.44 34.09 8.12
C PRO A 144 -1.34 35.35 7.26
N GLY A 145 -2.15 35.42 6.20
CA GLY A 145 -2.18 36.56 5.26
C GLY A 145 -1.27 36.43 4.03
N GLN A 146 -0.50 35.35 3.89
CA GLN A 146 0.33 35.12 2.70
C GLN A 146 -0.47 34.46 1.57
N THR A 147 -0.40 35.02 0.37
CA THR A 147 -1.06 34.46 -0.82
C THR A 147 -0.24 33.31 -1.41
N LEU A 148 -0.88 32.41 -2.16
CA LEU A 148 -0.21 31.30 -2.85
C LEU A 148 0.93 31.75 -3.77
N ALA A 149 0.77 32.91 -4.43
CA ALA A 149 1.81 33.49 -5.27
C ALA A 149 3.05 33.92 -4.46
N GLN A 150 2.84 34.48 -3.26
CA GLN A 150 3.93 34.87 -2.37
C GLN A 150 4.65 33.66 -1.77
N ALA A 151 3.93 32.58 -1.49
CA ALA A 151 4.55 31.33 -1.03
C ALA A 151 5.37 30.65 -2.15
N ALA A 152 4.85 30.65 -3.38
CA ALA A 152 5.56 30.10 -4.55
C ALA A 152 6.84 30.90 -4.87
N ALA A 153 6.78 32.24 -4.82
CA ALA A 153 7.95 33.09 -5.05
C ALA A 153 9.06 32.88 -4.00
N ALA A 154 8.68 32.72 -2.72
CA ALA A 154 9.63 32.44 -1.65
C ALA A 154 10.30 31.07 -1.81
N LEU A 155 9.55 30.05 -2.26
CA LEU A 155 10.09 28.73 -2.55
C LEU A 155 11.06 28.74 -3.75
N SER A 156 10.73 29.47 -4.81
CA SER A 156 11.62 29.64 -5.98
C SER A 156 12.90 30.39 -5.63
N ALA A 157 12.82 31.42 -4.77
CA ALA A 157 14.01 32.13 -4.30
C ALA A 157 14.92 31.23 -3.45
N ALA A 158 14.33 30.46 -2.53
CA ALA A 158 15.09 29.51 -1.69
C ALA A 158 15.74 28.37 -2.52
N ALA A 159 15.08 27.93 -3.60
CA ALA A 159 15.65 26.93 -4.51
C ALA A 159 16.85 27.47 -5.30
N ALA A 160 16.82 28.75 -5.70
CA ALA A 160 17.91 29.40 -6.43
C ALA A 160 19.16 29.60 -5.56
N GLU A 161 18.99 29.96 -4.28
CA GLU A 161 20.12 30.11 -3.34
C GLU A 161 20.86 28.79 -3.07
N VAL A 162 20.17 27.64 -3.19
CA VAL A 162 20.78 26.32 -3.03
C VAL A 162 21.57 25.89 -4.27
N GLU A 163 21.20 26.38 -5.46
CA GLU A 163 21.88 26.08 -6.72
C GLU A 163 23.15 26.93 -6.93
N GLU A 164 23.20 28.14 -6.37
CA GLU A 164 24.37 29.02 -6.42
C GLU A 164 25.47 28.65 -5.39
N ALA A 165 25.13 27.80 -4.41
CA ALA A 165 26.03 27.34 -3.35
C ALA A 165 26.65 25.94 -3.62
N ALA A 166 26.36 25.33 -4.78
CA ALA A 166 26.85 24.01 -5.22
C ALA A 166 27.87 24.12 -6.36
#